data_AF-A0A6L3ZPV3-F1
#
_entry.id   AF-A0A6L3ZPV3-F1
#
_cell.length_a   1.000
_cell.length_b   1.000
_cell.length_c   1.000
_cell.angle_alpha   90.00
_cell.angle_beta   90.00
_cell.angle_gamma   90.00
#
_symmetry.space_group_name_H-M   'P 1'
#
loop_
_entity.id
_entity.type
_entity.pdbx_description
1 polymer ?
#
loop_
_entity_poly.entity_id
_entity_poly.type
_entity_poly.pdbx_seq_one_letter_code
_entity_poly.pdbx_strand_id
1 'polypeptide(L)'
;MANKEEILKVLKSVIDPEVGINIVDLGLVYEIESTEDTNKITMTLTTPGCPMHSSITNWVENAVRQIEPEKNVFVNLVWQPPWTPDKMSPEAKQELFERN
;
A
#
# COMPACT_ATOMS: atom_id res chain seq x y z
N MET A 1 18.31 8.00 -4.69
CA MET A 1 17.45 7.30 -3.72
C MET A 1 16.08 7.87 -3.86
N ALA A 2 15.08 7.02 -4.06
CA ALA A 2 13.69 7.42 -4.10
C ALA A 2 13.30 7.95 -2.74
N ASN A 3 12.71 9.14 -2.68
CA ASN A 3 12.16 9.65 -1.45
C ASN A 3 10.79 9.00 -1.16
N LYS A 4 10.25 9.25 0.04
CA LYS A 4 8.95 8.70 0.47
C LYS A 4 7.81 9.01 -0.52
N GLU A 5 7.83 10.17 -1.15
CA GLU A 5 6.79 10.59 -2.11
C GLU A 5 6.86 9.78 -3.41
N GLU A 6 8.07 9.48 -3.89
CA GLU A 6 8.29 8.62 -5.06
C GLU A 6 7.82 7.18 -4.81
N ILE A 7 8.10 6.65 -3.61
CA ILE A 7 7.58 5.34 -3.19
C ILE A 7 6.05 5.38 -3.14
N LEU A 8 5.44 6.37 -2.50
CA LEU A 8 3.98 6.51 -2.46
C LEU A 8 3.37 6.59 -3.87
N LYS A 9 4.00 7.33 -4.78
CA LYS A 9 3.54 7.47 -6.17
C LYS A 9 3.56 6.13 -6.90
N VAL A 10 4.59 5.31 -6.70
CA VAL A 10 4.65 3.97 -7.30
C VAL A 10 3.60 3.05 -6.69
N LEU A 11 3.36 3.14 -5.37
CA LEU A 11 2.36 2.32 -4.69
C LEU A 11 0.93 2.63 -5.12
N LYS A 12 0.66 3.80 -5.72
CA LYS A 12 -0.64 4.08 -6.36
C LYS A 12 -0.95 3.16 -7.55
N SER A 13 0.04 2.47 -8.13
CA SER A 13 -0.22 1.46 -9.17
C SER A 13 -0.72 0.13 -8.63
N VAL A 14 -0.65 -0.08 -7.32
CA VAL A 14 -1.12 -1.32 -6.67
C VAL A 14 -2.58 -1.12 -6.28
N ILE A 15 -3.46 -1.86 -6.95
CA ILE A 15 -4.91 -1.80 -6.77
C ILE A 15 -5.37 -2.93 -5.84
N ASP A 16 -6.19 -2.60 -4.86
CA ASP A 16 -6.94 -3.61 -4.11
C ASP A 16 -8.02 -4.20 -5.03
N PRO A 17 -7.97 -5.48 -5.38
CA PRO A 17 -8.89 -6.09 -6.34
C PRO A 17 -10.31 -6.29 -5.80
N GLU A 18 -10.50 -6.25 -4.48
CA GLU A 18 -11.82 -6.35 -3.86
C GLU A 18 -12.55 -5.00 -3.93
N VAL A 19 -11.83 -3.90 -3.70
CA VAL A 19 -12.42 -2.55 -3.70
C VAL A 19 -12.29 -1.85 -5.07
N GLY A 20 -11.27 -2.18 -5.84
CA GLY A 20 -10.94 -1.54 -7.12
C GLY A 20 -10.22 -0.19 -6.99
N ILE A 21 -9.77 0.19 -5.80
CA ILE A 21 -9.08 1.44 -5.50
C ILE A 21 -7.62 1.14 -5.11
N ASN A 22 -6.70 2.05 -5.38
CA ASN A 22 -5.29 1.86 -5.03
C ASN A 22 -5.05 1.89 -3.51
N ILE A 23 -4.05 1.14 -3.06
CA ILE A 23 -3.75 0.95 -1.63
C ILE A 23 -3.37 2.24 -0.89
N VAL A 24 -2.89 3.26 -1.62
CA VAL A 24 -2.50 4.55 -1.04
C VAL A 24 -3.74 5.38 -0.76
N ASP A 25 -4.63 5.53 -1.73
CA ASP A 25 -5.87 6.30 -1.57
C ASP A 25 -6.88 5.57 -0.69
N LEU A 26 -6.79 4.24 -0.56
CA LEU A 26 -7.48 3.48 0.48
C LEU A 26 -6.93 3.75 1.89
N GLY A 27 -5.73 4.32 2.03
CA GLY A 27 -5.09 4.52 3.33
C GLY A 27 -4.61 3.22 3.97
N LEU A 28 -4.22 2.23 3.16
CA LEU A 28 -3.68 0.95 3.63
C LEU A 28 -2.18 1.04 3.97
N VAL A 29 -1.47 2.00 3.40
CA VAL A 29 -0.05 2.27 3.69
C VAL A 29 0.06 3.16 4.93
N TYR A 30 0.60 2.63 6.02
CA TYR A 30 0.70 3.33 7.30
C TYR A 30 2.03 4.06 7.45
N GLU A 31 3.11 3.40 7.05
CA GLU A 31 4.46 3.94 7.22
C GLU A 31 5.38 3.47 6.11
N ILE A 32 6.31 4.35 5.75
CA ILE A 32 7.41 4.06 4.83
C ILE A 32 8.68 4.56 5.50
N GLU A 33 9.56 3.63 5.81
CA GLU A 33 10.90 3.89 6.32
C GLU A 33 11.89 3.56 5.19
N SER A 34 12.59 4.58 4.69
CA SER A 34 13.61 4.40 3.65
C SER A 34 14.98 4.73 4.23
N THR A 35 15.88 3.77 4.16
CA THR A 35 17.29 3.88 4.55
C THR A 35 18.18 3.75 3.32
N GLU A 36 19.50 3.78 3.52
CA GLU A 36 20.47 3.60 2.43
C GLU A 36 20.32 2.25 1.71
N ASP A 37 20.15 1.16 2.47
CA ASP A 37 20.13 -0.20 1.92
C ASP A 37 18.73 -0.82 1.86
N THR A 38 17.77 -0.27 2.61
CA THR A 38 16.49 -0.93 2.87
C THR A 38 15.30 0.02 2.82
N ASN A 39 14.24 -0.41 2.14
CA ASN A 39 12.91 0.17 2.21
C ASN A 39 11.98 -0.75 2.98
N LYS A 40 11.38 -0.24 4.06
CA LYS A 40 10.37 -0.96 4.84
C LYS A 40 9.03 -0.24 4.71
N ILE A 41 8.02 -0.98 4.27
CA ILE A 41 6.66 -0.50 4.07
C ILE A 41 5.78 -1.20 5.10
N THR A 42 5.25 -0.45 6.07
CA THR A 42 4.24 -0.97 7.01
C THR A 42 2.86 -0.67 6.45
N MET A 43 2.06 -1.71 6.27
CA MET A 43 0.72 -1.61 5.71
C MET A 43 -0.26 -2.57 6.37
N THR A 44 -1.55 -2.36 6.15
CA THR A 44 -2.64 -3.28 6.52
C THR A 44 -3.46 -3.63 5.28
N LEU A 45 -4.46 -4.50 5.43
CA LEU A 45 -5.47 -4.77 4.41
C LEU A 45 -6.88 -4.54 4.96
N THR A 46 -7.86 -4.49 4.08
CA THR A 46 -9.28 -4.25 4.40
C THR A 46 -9.89 -5.39 5.22
N THR A 47 -9.50 -6.64 4.95
CA THR A 47 -10.01 -7.83 5.64
C THR A 47 -8.88 -8.80 6.02
N PRO A 48 -8.90 -9.43 7.22
CA PRO A 48 -7.95 -10.48 7.59
C PRO A 48 -8.32 -11.85 6.95
N GLY A 49 -7.33 -12.66 6.59
CA GLY A 49 -7.51 -14.05 6.16
C GLY A 49 -7.80 -14.31 4.67
N CYS A 50 -7.73 -13.30 3.78
CA CYS A 50 -7.90 -13.50 2.35
C CYS A 50 -6.60 -14.03 1.70
N PRO A 51 -6.63 -15.07 0.84
CA PRO A 51 -5.44 -15.58 0.15
C PRO A 51 -4.75 -14.52 -0.72
N MET A 52 -5.44 -13.42 -1.06
CA MET A 52 -4.91 -12.32 -1.86
C MET A 52 -3.88 -11.45 -1.13
N HIS A 53 -3.75 -11.59 0.20
CA HIS A 53 -2.79 -10.81 0.99
C HIS A 53 -1.37 -10.95 0.48
N SER A 54 -0.96 -12.19 0.19
CA SER A 54 0.37 -12.48 -0.35
C SER A 54 0.58 -11.84 -1.72
N SER A 55 -0.43 -11.81 -2.57
CA SER A 55 -0.37 -11.16 -3.88
C SER A 55 -0.17 -9.66 -3.74
N ILE A 56 -0.97 -8.99 -2.90
CA ILE A 56 -0.87 -7.53 -2.70
C ILE A 56 0.49 -7.18 -2.11
N THR A 57 0.97 -7.89 -1.08
CA THR A 57 2.30 -7.63 -0.49
C THR A 57 3.41 -7.83 -1.52
N ASN A 58 3.31 -8.87 -2.37
CA ASN A 58 4.27 -9.10 -3.44
C ASN A 58 4.23 -7.98 -4.50
N TRP A 59 3.05 -7.48 -4.85
CA TRP A 59 2.92 -6.36 -5.79
C TRP A 59 3.52 -5.08 -5.24
N VAL A 60 3.31 -4.78 -3.95
CA VAL A 60 3.95 -3.67 -3.24
C VAL A 60 5.46 -3.79 -3.30
N GLU A 61 5.99 -4.96 -2.91
CA GLU A 61 7.43 -5.19 -2.91
C GLU A 61 8.04 -5.00 -4.31
N ASN A 62 7.42 -5.60 -5.32
CA ASN A 62 7.87 -5.52 -6.71
C ASN A 62 7.80 -4.09 -7.25
N ALA A 63 6.73 -3.34 -6.95
CA ALA A 63 6.57 -1.97 -7.43
C ALA A 63 7.68 -1.05 -6.88
N VAL A 64 8.04 -1.19 -5.61
CA VAL A 64 9.15 -0.43 -5.00
C VAL A 64 10.51 -0.91 -5.53
N ARG A 65 10.69 -2.23 -5.70
CA ARG A 65 11.93 -2.79 -6.25
C ARG A 65 12.22 -2.32 -7.68
N GLN A 66 11.20 -2.00 -8.48
CA GLN A 66 11.39 -1.46 -9.83
C GLN A 66 12.06 -0.08 -9.84
N ILE A 67 11.81 0.75 -8.83
CA ILE A 67 12.40 2.10 -8.74
C ILE A 67 13.68 2.13 -7.90
N GLU A 68 13.85 1.18 -6.97
CA GLU A 68 15.07 1.02 -6.17
C GLU A 68 15.58 -0.44 -6.22
N PRO A 69 16.10 -0.91 -7.36
CA PRO A 69 16.48 -2.32 -7.56
C PRO A 69 17.67 -2.78 -6.71
N GLU A 70 18.50 -1.85 -6.26
CA GLU A 70 19.71 -2.11 -5.45
C GLU A 70 19.39 -2.24 -3.95
N LYS A 71 18.15 -1.91 -3.52
CA LYS A 71 17.76 -1.95 -2.10
C LYS A 71 16.93 -3.18 -1.76
N ASN A 72 17.06 -3.64 -0.52
CA ASN A 72 16.13 -4.61 0.04
C ASN A 72 14.76 -3.95 0.27
N VAL A 73 13.69 -4.65 -0.06
CA VAL A 73 12.32 -4.17 0.17
C VAL A 73 11.62 -5.15 1.10
N PHE A 74 11.11 -4.65 2.22
CA PHE A 74 10.35 -5.43 3.19
C PHE A 74 8.95 -4.86 3.33
N VAL A 75 7.95 -5.73 3.22
CA VAL A 75 6.56 -5.38 3.50
C VAL A 75 6.18 -5.96 4.86
N ASN A 76 5.91 -5.07 5.81
CA ASN A 76 5.47 -5.40 7.15
C ASN A 76 3.94 -5.28 7.22
N LEU A 77 3.25 -6.42 7.08
CA LEU A 77 1.79 -6.47 7.18
C LEU A 77 1.37 -6.48 8.65
N VAL A 78 0.63 -5.45 9.06
CA VAL A 78 0.10 -5.29 10.42
C VAL A 78 -1.43 -5.29 10.40
N TRP A 79 -2.04 -5.60 11.55
CA TRP A 79 -3.49 -5.57 11.75
C TRP A 79 -3.93 -4.56 12.82
N GLN A 80 -2.97 -3.89 13.44
CA GLN A 80 -3.18 -2.93 14.51
C GLN A 80 -2.41 -1.63 14.22
N PRO A 81 -3.09 -0.47 14.20
CA PRO A 81 -4.54 -0.30 14.31
C PRO A 81 -5.28 -0.97 13.13
N PRO A 82 -6.54 -1.39 13.29
CA PRO A 82 -7.33 -1.91 12.17
C PRO A 82 -7.60 -0.82 11.14
N TRP A 83 -7.77 -1.22 9.88
CA TRP A 83 -8.22 -0.31 8.85
C TRP A 83 -9.69 0.04 9.02
N THR A 84 -10.03 1.28 8.69
CA THR A 84 -11.38 1.81 8.71
C THR A 84 -11.55 2.79 7.53
N PRO A 85 -12.76 2.91 6.93
CA PRO A 85 -12.99 3.78 5.76
C PRO A 85 -12.66 5.26 5.97
N ASP A 86 -12.59 5.76 7.21
CA ASP A 86 -12.15 7.12 7.49
C ASP A 86 -10.70 7.39 7.06
N LYS A 87 -9.87 6.35 6.91
CA LYS A 87 -8.49 6.44 6.42
C LYS A 87 -8.39 6.68 4.92
N MET A 88 -9.47 6.48 4.17
CA MET A 88 -9.49 6.73 2.72
C MET A 88 -9.35 8.23 2.41
N SER A 89 -8.72 8.53 1.27
CA SER A 89 -8.69 9.89 0.72
C SER A 89 -10.11 10.40 0.39
N PRO A 90 -10.33 11.72 0.36
CA PRO A 90 -11.62 12.28 -0.06
C PRO A 90 -12.10 11.77 -1.42
N GLU A 91 -11.17 11.64 -2.37
CA GLU A 91 -11.43 11.16 -3.73
C GLU A 91 -11.84 9.69 -3.73
N ALA A 92 -11.10 8.84 -3.00
CA ALA A 92 -11.45 7.42 -2.87
C ALA A 92 -12.80 7.22 -2.17
N LYS A 93 -13.12 8.03 -1.16
CA LYS A 93 -14.45 8.01 -0.52
C LYS A 93 -15.53 8.34 -1.53
N GLN A 94 -15.36 9.42 -2.29
CA GLN A 94 -16.32 9.83 -3.31
C GLN A 94 -16.53 8.73 -4.37
N GLU A 95 -15.44 8.16 -4.90
CA GLU A 95 -15.51 7.06 -5.87
C GLU A 95 -16.28 5.86 -5.31
N LEU A 96 -16.02 5.48 -4.05
CA LEU A 96 -16.72 4.37 -3.41
C LEU A 96 -18.22 4.67 -3.22
N PHE A 97 -18.59 5.91 -2.87
CA PHE A 97 -19.99 6.31 -2.71
C PHE A 97 -20.74 6.38 -4.06
N GLU A 98 -20.10 6.82 -5.14
CA GLU A 98 -20.70 6.90 -6.48
C GLU A 98 -20.96 5.53 -7.12
N ARG A 99 -20.37 4.46 -6.58
CA ARG A 99 -20.53 3.07 -7.05
C ARG A 99 -21.69 2.32 -6.38
N ASN A 100 -22.39 2.94 -5.43
CA ASN A 100 -23.60 2.43 -4.76
C ASN A 100 -24.87 3.12 -5.27
#